data_AF-A0A0Q4QY65-F1
#
_entry.id   AF-A0A0Q4QY65-F1
#
_cell.length_a   1.000
_cell.length_b   1.000
_cell.length_c   1.000
_cell.angle_alpha   90.00
_cell.angle_beta   90.00
_cell.angle_gamma   90.00
#
_symmetry.space_group_name_H-M   'P 1'
#
loop_
_entity.id
_entity.type
_entity.pdbx_description
1 polymer ?
#
loop_
_entity_poly.entity_id
_entity_poly.type
_entity_poly.pdbx_seq_one_letter_code
_entity_poly.pdbx_strand_id
1 'polypeptide(L)'
;MAVAATLLSATAFNAAAQQDNSAVLQRLATLEARVAALEGPSSNGTQGAAEAWQDPEKWKRLRKGMTEQEVRDLLGKPTTGNRNNQAASQTLTIMAYANGLQIGQVNLLNGHVSSWNEPLF
;
A
#
# COMPACT_ATOMS: atom_id res chain seq x y z
N MET A 1 -39.84 13.90 57.20
CA MET A 1 -38.45 14.17 56.79
C MET A 1 -38.18 13.38 55.53
N ALA A 2 -38.03 14.04 54.39
CA ALA A 2 -38.13 13.45 53.06
C ALA A 2 -36.77 13.42 52.33
N VAL A 3 -36.37 12.19 51.99
CA VAL A 3 -35.69 11.72 50.77
C VAL A 3 -34.44 12.49 50.28
N ALA A 4 -33.25 11.91 50.54
CA ALA A 4 -32.00 12.26 49.88
C ALA A 4 -31.37 11.00 49.27
N ALA A 5 -31.75 10.67 48.03
CA ALA A 5 -31.17 9.54 47.30
C ALA A 5 -31.32 9.72 45.78
N THR A 6 -30.65 10.72 45.20
CA THR A 6 -30.71 10.91 43.73
C THR A 6 -29.50 11.64 43.14
N LEU A 7 -28.27 11.28 43.53
CA LEU A 7 -27.05 11.87 42.92
C LEU A 7 -26.01 10.87 42.39
N LEU A 8 -26.28 9.55 42.43
CA LEU A 8 -25.28 8.56 42.01
C LEU A 8 -25.22 8.27 40.50
N SER A 9 -26.19 8.72 39.70
CA SER A 9 -26.30 8.28 38.30
C SER A 9 -25.59 9.19 37.28
N ALA A 10 -25.29 10.45 37.64
CA ALA A 10 -24.70 11.42 36.70
C ALA A 10 -23.19 11.22 36.51
N THR A 11 -22.47 10.78 37.55
CA THR A 11 -21.02 10.54 37.50
C THR A 11 -20.68 9.25 36.74
N ALA A 12 -21.52 8.22 36.83
CA ALA A 12 -21.31 6.94 36.14
C ALA A 12 -21.51 7.04 34.62
N PHE A 13 -22.50 7.82 34.15
CA PHE A 13 -22.73 8.03 32.71
C PHE A 13 -21.62 8.86 32.06
N ASN A 14 -21.13 9.89 32.78
CA ASN A 14 -20.03 10.72 32.31
C ASN A 14 -18.71 9.93 32.23
N ALA A 15 -18.45 9.06 33.21
CA ALA A 15 -17.28 8.16 33.19
C ALA A 15 -17.30 7.18 32.00
N ALA A 16 -18.46 6.61 31.67
CA ALA A 16 -18.60 5.73 30.51
C ALA A 16 -18.33 6.47 29.18
N ALA A 17 -18.83 7.70 29.02
CA ALA A 17 -18.58 8.52 27.83
C ALA A 17 -17.12 8.98 27.72
N GLN A 18 -16.45 9.23 28.85
CA GLN A 18 -15.01 9.57 28.88
C GLN A 18 -14.12 8.36 28.59
N GLN A 19 -14.53 7.16 29.00
CA GLN A 19 -13.83 5.91 28.68
C GLN A 19 -13.93 5.56 27.19
N ASP A 20 -15.08 5.79 26.58
CA ASP A 20 -15.28 5.58 25.13
C ASP A 20 -14.40 6.54 24.30
N ASN A 21 -14.41 7.82 24.66
CA ASN A 21 -13.57 8.82 23.99
C ASN A 21 -12.07 8.53 24.10
N SER A 22 -11.60 8.06 25.26
CA SER A 22 -10.18 7.69 25.44
C SER A 22 -9.78 6.46 24.63
N ALA A 23 -10.67 5.46 24.51
CA ALA A 23 -10.46 4.31 23.64
C ALA A 23 -10.43 4.69 22.15
N VAL A 24 -11.28 5.64 21.73
CA VAL A 24 -11.28 6.17 20.36
C VAL A 24 -9.98 6.90 20.05
N LEU A 25 -9.50 7.76 20.96
CA LEU A 25 -8.24 8.49 20.78
C LEU A 25 -7.03 7.55 20.70
N GLN A 26 -6.99 6.48 21.49
CA GLN A 26 -5.92 5.47 21.41
C GLN A 26 -5.92 4.73 20.08
N ARG A 27 -7.11 4.40 19.56
CA ARG A 27 -7.24 3.78 18.24
C ARG A 27 -6.79 4.75 17.15
N LEU A 28 -7.17 6.02 17.25
CA LEU A 28 -6.77 7.07 16.31
C LEU A 28 -5.24 7.21 16.28
N ALA A 29 -4.59 7.34 17.44
CA ALA A 29 -3.14 7.39 17.54
C ALA A 29 -2.45 6.13 16.99
N THR A 30 -3.04 4.94 17.20
CA THR A 30 -2.52 3.68 16.66
C THR A 30 -2.67 3.62 15.14
N LEU A 31 -3.80 4.10 14.61
CA LEU A 31 -4.05 4.18 13.17
C LEU A 31 -3.11 5.20 12.53
N GLU A 32 -2.95 6.37 13.13
CA GLU A 32 -2.02 7.42 12.68
C GLU A 32 -0.56 6.93 12.73
N ALA A 33 -0.15 6.21 13.78
CA ALA A 33 1.18 5.62 13.85
C ALA A 33 1.39 4.52 12.79
N ARG A 34 0.38 3.70 12.52
CA ARG A 34 0.44 2.69 11.45
C ARG A 34 0.47 3.33 10.07
N VAL A 35 -0.32 4.38 9.85
CA VAL A 35 -0.32 5.15 8.61
C VAL A 35 1.01 5.86 8.44
N ALA A 36 1.56 6.52 9.46
CA ALA A 36 2.89 7.13 9.43
C ALA A 36 4.04 6.11 9.28
N ALA A 37 3.86 4.85 9.68
CA ALA A 37 4.82 3.78 9.41
C ALA A 37 4.71 3.25 7.97
N LEU A 38 3.50 3.25 7.39
CA LEU A 38 3.22 2.86 6.01
C LEU A 38 3.54 3.98 5.00
N GLU A 39 3.40 5.24 5.43
CA GLU A 39 3.70 6.48 4.69
C GLU A 39 5.04 7.09 5.10
N GLY A 40 5.71 6.49 6.09
CA GLY A 40 7.10 6.75 6.44
C GLY A 40 7.91 6.69 5.16
N PRO A 41 8.89 7.60 5.01
CA PRO A 41 9.34 7.98 3.69
C PRO A 41 9.77 6.74 2.93
N SER A 42 9.04 6.43 1.86
CA SER A 42 9.63 5.85 0.67
C SER A 42 10.64 6.87 0.10
N SER A 43 11.61 7.28 0.92
CA SER A 43 12.90 7.84 0.56
C SER A 43 13.71 6.70 -0.06
N ASN A 44 13.23 6.23 -1.20
CA ASN A 44 14.09 5.74 -2.25
C ASN A 44 13.66 6.40 -3.58
N GLY A 45 13.35 7.70 -3.52
CA GLY A 45 13.98 8.61 -4.48
C GLY A 45 15.35 8.93 -3.90
N THR A 46 16.45 8.93 -4.63
CA THR A 46 16.64 9.74 -5.84
C THR A 46 17.98 9.34 -6.47
N GLN A 47 18.10 9.48 -7.79
CA GLN A 47 19.33 9.53 -8.60
C GLN A 47 20.04 8.21 -8.97
N GLY A 48 19.89 7.83 -10.24
CA GLY A 48 21.04 7.37 -11.03
C GLY A 48 21.27 5.87 -11.18
N ALA A 49 20.34 5.00 -10.76
CA ALA A 49 20.35 3.65 -11.33
C ALA A 49 19.85 3.79 -12.77
N ALA A 50 20.75 3.66 -13.75
CA ALA A 50 20.37 3.40 -15.15
C ALA A 50 19.14 2.51 -15.13
N GLU A 51 18.05 2.99 -15.72
CA GLU A 51 16.72 2.40 -15.69
C GLU A 51 16.85 0.89 -15.71
N ALA A 52 16.68 0.23 -14.56
CA ALA A 52 17.09 -1.17 -14.41
C ALA A 52 16.33 -2.08 -15.38
N TRP A 53 15.14 -1.64 -15.77
CA TRP A 53 14.32 -2.23 -16.83
C TRP A 53 14.93 -2.11 -18.24
N GLN A 54 15.94 -1.29 -18.50
CA GLN A 54 16.65 -1.24 -19.78
C GLN A 54 17.64 -2.41 -19.95
N ASP A 55 17.90 -3.18 -18.89
CA ASP A 55 18.75 -4.35 -18.96
C ASP A 55 17.90 -5.62 -19.25
N PRO A 56 18.06 -6.26 -20.43
CA PRO A 56 17.32 -7.47 -20.77
C PRO A 56 17.54 -8.62 -19.79
N GLU A 57 18.71 -8.71 -19.15
CA GLU A 57 19.00 -9.77 -18.19
C GLU A 57 18.12 -9.67 -16.93
N LYS A 58 17.61 -8.47 -16.59
CA LYS A 58 16.69 -8.31 -15.47
C LYS A 58 15.29 -8.80 -15.79
N TRP A 59 14.82 -8.67 -17.03
CA TRP A 59 13.52 -9.21 -17.44
C TRP A 59 13.50 -10.73 -17.38
N LYS A 60 14.60 -11.39 -17.73
CA LYS A 60 14.76 -12.86 -17.64
C LYS A 60 14.70 -13.38 -16.20
N ARG A 61 14.92 -12.52 -15.21
CA ARG A 61 14.85 -12.87 -13.78
C ARG A 61 13.45 -12.79 -13.21
N LEU A 62 12.49 -12.21 -13.93
CA LEU A 62 11.08 -12.22 -13.54
C LEU A 62 10.56 -13.65 -13.49
N ARG A 63 9.73 -13.92 -12.47
CA ARG A 63 9.07 -15.21 -12.27
C ARG A 63 7.64 -14.99 -11.85
N LYS A 64 6.77 -15.93 -12.24
CA LYS A 64 5.40 -15.97 -11.73
C LYS A 64 5.40 -16.08 -10.21
N GLY A 65 4.50 -15.35 -9.56
CA GLY A 65 4.38 -15.31 -8.10
C GLY A 65 5.21 -14.23 -7.41
N MET A 66 6.17 -13.60 -8.08
CA MET A 66 6.90 -12.44 -7.53
C MET A 66 5.91 -11.34 -7.12
N THR A 67 6.18 -10.70 -6.00
CA THR A 67 5.38 -9.58 -5.48
C THR A 67 5.68 -8.29 -6.23
N GLU A 68 4.77 -7.33 -6.14
CA GLU A 68 4.95 -5.97 -6.67
C GLU A 68 6.24 -5.30 -6.16
N GLN A 69 6.64 -5.59 -4.92
CA GLN A 69 7.89 -5.07 -4.35
C GLN A 69 9.12 -5.72 -4.99
N GLU A 70 9.15 -7.04 -5.12
CA GLU A 70 10.26 -7.75 -5.77
C GLU A 70 10.44 -7.32 -7.23
N VAL A 71 9.35 -7.04 -7.95
CA VAL A 71 9.41 -6.49 -9.31
C VAL A 71 10.04 -5.09 -9.30
N ARG A 72 9.69 -4.23 -8.34
CA ARG A 72 10.29 -2.91 -8.19
C ARG A 72 11.77 -2.97 -7.81
N ASP A 73 12.15 -3.90 -6.95
CA ASP A 73 13.55 -4.10 -6.56
C ASP A 73 14.40 -4.57 -7.75
N LEU A 74 13.80 -5.34 -8.67
CA LEU A 74 14.45 -5.87 -9.86
C LEU A 74 14.54 -4.85 -11.00
N LEU A 75 13.41 -4.29 -11.41
CA LEU A 75 13.27 -3.44 -12.61
C LEU A 75 13.26 -1.94 -12.30
N GLY A 76 13.18 -1.57 -11.03
CA GLY A 76 13.03 -0.19 -10.59
C GLY A 76 11.58 0.26 -10.59
N LYS A 77 11.38 1.58 -10.49
CA LYS A 77 10.06 2.20 -10.46
C LYS A 77 9.43 2.14 -11.88
N PRO A 78 8.17 1.69 -12.03
CA PRO A 78 7.49 1.73 -13.32
C PRO A 78 7.23 3.17 -13.75
N THR A 79 7.25 3.40 -15.07
CA THR A 79 6.88 4.68 -15.69
C THR A 79 5.41 4.99 -15.43
N THR A 80 4.55 3.96 -15.54
CA THR A 80 3.11 4.07 -15.27
C THR A 80 2.63 2.84 -14.51
N GLY A 81 1.84 3.05 -13.45
CA GLY A 81 1.13 1.99 -12.74
C GLY A 81 -0.38 2.20 -12.89
N ASN A 82 -1.09 1.23 -13.47
CA ASN A 82 -2.56 1.20 -13.50
C ASN A 82 -3.06 0.05 -12.64
N ARG A 83 -4.00 0.30 -11.72
CA ARG A 83 -4.64 -0.73 -10.89
C ARG A 83 -6.12 -0.79 -11.25
N ASN A 84 -6.52 -1.91 -11.83
CA ASN A 84 -7.85 -2.17 -12.31
C ASN A 84 -8.49 -3.18 -11.36
N ASN A 85 -9.56 -2.80 -10.66
CA ASN A 85 -10.38 -3.75 -9.92
C ASN A 85 -11.37 -4.40 -10.90
N GLN A 86 -11.04 -5.55 -11.46
CA GLN A 86 -11.93 -6.27 -12.39
C GLN A 86 -12.65 -7.40 -11.65
N ALA A 87 -13.96 -7.20 -11.46
CA ALA A 87 -14.97 -8.14 -10.95
C ALA A 87 -14.64 -8.86 -9.62
N ALA A 88 -15.28 -8.39 -8.54
CA ALA A 88 -15.57 -9.02 -7.24
C ALA A 88 -14.46 -9.71 -6.41
N SER A 89 -13.34 -10.17 -6.98
CA SER A 89 -12.31 -10.93 -6.24
C SER A 89 -10.88 -10.79 -6.80
N GLN A 90 -10.67 -10.09 -7.91
CA GLN A 90 -9.37 -10.03 -8.58
C GLN A 90 -8.89 -8.59 -8.82
N THR A 91 -7.74 -8.24 -8.26
CA THR A 91 -7.07 -6.96 -8.51
C THR A 91 -5.98 -7.17 -9.56
N LEU A 92 -6.15 -6.54 -10.72
CA LEU A 92 -5.12 -6.52 -11.76
C LEU A 92 -4.31 -5.23 -11.63
N THR A 93 -3.01 -5.33 -11.36
CA THR A 93 -2.08 -4.20 -11.43
C THR A 93 -1.21 -4.37 -12.68
N ILE A 94 -1.11 -3.32 -13.49
CA ILE A 94 -0.25 -3.26 -14.66
C ILE A 94 0.87 -2.27 -14.37
N MET A 95 2.11 -2.76 -14.37
CA MET A 95 3.32 -1.95 -14.24
C MET A 95 3.96 -1.81 -15.62
N ALA A 96 3.91 -0.61 -16.20
CA ALA A 96 4.50 -0.31 -17.50
C ALA A 96 5.83 0.43 -17.33
N TYR A 97 6.82 0.01 -18.11
CA TYR A 97 8.17 0.58 -18.19
C TYR A 97 8.37 1.05 -19.63
N ALA A 98 8.58 2.34 -19.82
CA ALA A 98 8.72 2.92 -21.15
C ALA A 98 9.63 4.14 -21.18
N ASN A 99 10.41 4.27 -22.26
CA ASN A 99 11.25 5.45 -22.59
C ASN A 99 10.88 6.10 -23.94
N GLY A 100 9.66 5.83 -24.44
CA GLY A 100 9.14 6.39 -25.70
C GLY A 100 9.41 5.53 -26.95
N LEU A 101 10.45 4.69 -26.94
CA LEU A 101 10.74 3.72 -28.03
C LEU A 101 10.57 2.27 -27.58
N GLN A 102 10.88 1.99 -26.31
CA GLN A 102 10.81 0.67 -25.72
C GLN A 102 9.65 0.65 -24.72
N ILE A 103 8.85 -0.43 -24.75
CA ILE A 103 7.72 -0.62 -23.84
C ILE A 103 7.79 -2.05 -23.31
N GLY A 104 7.97 -2.19 -22.01
CA GLY A 104 7.81 -3.45 -21.29
C GLY A 104 6.69 -3.31 -20.26
N GLN A 105 6.05 -4.43 -19.93
CA GLN A 105 4.92 -4.45 -18.99
C GLN A 105 4.96 -5.70 -18.11
N VAL A 106 4.58 -5.54 -16.85
CA VAL A 106 4.38 -6.63 -15.89
C VAL A 106 2.94 -6.58 -15.39
N ASN A 107 2.23 -7.68 -15.54
CA ASN A 107 0.87 -7.86 -15.05
C ASN A 107 0.92 -8.61 -13.72
N LEU A 108 0.30 -8.02 -12.70
CA LEU A 108 0.17 -8.62 -11.40
C LEU A 108 -1.30 -8.91 -11.12
N LEU A 109 -1.61 -10.15 -10.78
CA LEU A 109 -2.92 -10.57 -10.30
C LEU A 109 -2.85 -10.72 -8.79
N ASN A 110 -3.70 -10.01 -8.06
CA ASN A 110 -3.74 -10.00 -6.60
C ASN A 110 -2.39 -9.62 -5.96
N GLY A 111 -1.63 -8.74 -6.62
CA GLY A 111 -0.31 -8.28 -6.15
C GLY A 111 0.87 -9.18 -6.50
N HIS A 112 0.64 -10.27 -7.26
CA HIS A 112 1.67 -11.20 -7.70
C HIS A 112 1.79 -11.26 -9.23
N VAL A 113 3.01 -11.35 -9.76
CA VAL A 113 3.29 -11.48 -11.19
C VAL A 113 2.57 -12.68 -11.76
N SER A 114 1.71 -12.43 -12.74
CA SER A 114 0.99 -13.44 -13.51
C SER A 114 1.58 -13.60 -14.91
N SER A 115 1.95 -12.49 -15.55
CA SER A 115 2.58 -12.44 -16.86
C SER A 115 3.38 -11.15 -17.06
N TRP A 116 4.27 -11.13 -18.04
CA TRP A 116 5.01 -9.93 -18.44
C TRP A 116 5.34 -9.98 -19.93
N ASN A 117 5.65 -8.83 -20.49
CA ASN A 117 6.19 -8.65 -21.83
C ASN A 117 7.42 -7.75 -21.70
N GLU A 118 8.56 -8.25 -22.18
CA GLU A 118 9.82 -7.52 -22.16
C GLU A 118 9.91 -6.54 -23.35
N PRO A 119 10.59 -5.40 -23.18
CA PRO A 119 10.80 -4.45 -24.26
C PRO A 119 11.65 -5.07 -25.38
N LEU A 120 11.46 -4.58 -26.60
CA LEU A 120 12.37 -4.85 -27.70
C LEU A 120 13.59 -3.94 -27.55
N PHE A 121 14.76 -4.54 -27.30
CA PHE A 121 16.03 -3.84 -27.10
C PHE A 121 16.76 -3.58 -28.41
#